data_AF-A0A7C5XI27-F1
#
_entry.id   AF-A0A7C5XI27-F1
#
_cell.length_a   1.000
_cell.length_b   1.000
_cell.length_c   1.000
_cell.angle_alpha   90.00
_cell.angle_beta   90.00
_cell.angle_gamma   90.00
#
_symmetry.space_group_name_H-M   'P 1'
#
loop_
_entity.id
_entity.type
_entity.pdbx_description
1 polymer ?
#
loop_
_entity_poly.entity_id
_entity_poly.type
_entity_poly.pdbx_seq_one_letter_code
_entity_poly.pdbx_strand_id
1 'polypeptide(L)'
;MSAEKNDQVKENAGVYKPDVSEKQGGPQRSDTAFTALNGYTETEGQFEVRVVVPDENTVVVEIKRVDDKNAPVVQLRFSIAEVKKGVYQTEITYYLVEGSNARQLWTTAWPFTREVLSKIRSLLHTNKQGLPDDGKVAGIIGEVIAQMEREAKERSKEYRARFARELYEKALKEPGLKEDTLKFVIDTVHLLHAGDDAAIIVVFLVVLTSRLPEHYRLNVLILAPSGKGKTDLLKLISRLIPKKWKYGDIMIGATPKSFIYEALERRGFVVDLRGKVIIINEPSWLTQNSDVEESGFRVIKQLFYDLSDAHAIPYRTTVKDERGRVKSVELKVLGRPILISTAEDKDIPTIPPNMFTRFFPIWLDTSLQSLALSGMKIREKMSNSSLFREFDRRARLIRVFLAREYSRIDDVVITEDAGRAIIDCPNPGNPMLCSGYVGELLNAEARAVFNRAASYLFALSAAHAYLKRRWREEGGRRILVVTKQDVDETWELVGDVIKALARGKESKTEALMKKIYEIFRGHGPHGILSPGDVHKELAGMGEVLEPAYVRRLLSMMVEARLIERCRWGKYALKCPEADVTKYLNEETEEESMEGE
;
A
#
# COMPACT_ATOMS: atom_id res chain seq x y z
N MET A 1 -2.93 -58.75 22.39
CA MET A 1 -1.92 -58.71 23.47
C MET A 1 -2.13 -57.43 24.23
N SER A 2 -2.57 -57.60 25.48
CA SER A 2 -3.06 -56.62 26.43
C SER A 2 -1.97 -56.22 27.42
N ALA A 3 -2.02 -54.95 27.86
CA ALA A 3 -1.60 -54.40 29.17
C ALA A 3 -1.88 -52.88 29.06
N GLU A 4 -2.97 -52.28 29.58
CA GLU A 4 -3.46 -52.11 30.96
C GLU A 4 -2.47 -51.51 31.97
N LYS A 5 -2.67 -50.22 32.30
CA LYS A 5 -2.98 -49.64 33.64
C LYS A 5 -2.84 -48.10 33.60
N ASN A 6 -3.93 -47.35 33.81
CA ASN A 6 -4.37 -46.68 35.06
C ASN A 6 -3.40 -45.59 35.55
N ASP A 7 -3.77 -44.43 36.07
CA ASP A 7 -5.05 -43.75 36.34
C ASP A 7 -4.69 -42.35 36.89
N GLN A 8 -5.70 -41.49 37.04
CA GLN A 8 -5.78 -40.30 37.90
C GLN A 8 -5.52 -38.92 37.27
N VAL A 9 -6.61 -38.29 36.80
CA VAL A 9 -6.97 -36.93 37.25
C VAL A 9 -8.46 -36.91 37.60
N LYS A 10 -8.75 -36.45 38.81
CA LYS A 10 -10.06 -36.42 39.47
C LYS A 10 -11.02 -35.40 38.84
N GLU A 11 -12.27 -35.81 38.70
CA GLU A 11 -13.45 -34.94 38.71
C GLU A 11 -13.72 -34.40 40.13
N ASN A 12 -14.21 -33.16 40.25
CA ASN A 12 -15.62 -32.92 40.65
C ASN A 12 -15.95 -31.43 40.87
N ALA A 13 -17.17 -31.10 40.43
CA ALA A 13 -18.15 -30.13 40.97
C ALA A 13 -17.70 -28.67 41.19
N GLY A 14 -18.29 -27.65 40.57
CA GLY A 14 -19.73 -27.39 40.46
C GLY A 14 -20.21 -26.66 41.72
N VAL A 15 -20.78 -25.46 41.56
CA VAL A 15 -21.96 -24.91 42.29
C VAL A 15 -21.95 -23.36 42.37
N TYR A 16 -23.04 -22.81 41.79
CA TYR A 16 -23.82 -21.60 42.14
C TYR A 16 -23.27 -20.17 42.02
N LYS A 17 -24.00 -19.39 41.20
CA LYS A 17 -24.30 -17.96 41.38
C LYS A 17 -25.09 -17.71 42.68
N PRO A 18 -25.13 -16.45 43.14
CA PRO A 18 -26.44 -15.80 43.22
C PRO A 18 -26.46 -14.44 42.50
N ASP A 19 -27.63 -14.12 41.95
CA ASP A 19 -28.01 -12.83 41.39
C ASP A 19 -28.61 -11.91 42.48
N VAL A 20 -28.63 -10.61 42.16
CA VAL A 20 -29.50 -9.51 42.64
C VAL A 20 -29.12 -8.75 43.92
N SER A 21 -28.70 -7.48 43.77
CA SER A 21 -29.57 -6.33 44.12
C SER A 21 -28.98 -4.99 43.69
N GLU A 22 -29.79 -4.20 42.99
CA GLU A 22 -29.65 -2.75 42.84
C GLU A 22 -29.50 -2.05 44.21
N LYS A 23 -28.52 -1.16 44.33
CA LYS A 23 -28.63 0.11 45.09
C LYS A 23 -27.48 1.06 44.70
N GLN A 24 -27.90 2.13 44.03
CA GLN A 24 -27.46 3.52 44.21
C GLN A 24 -25.96 3.85 44.23
N GLY A 25 -25.55 4.54 43.16
CA GLY A 25 -24.76 5.78 43.21
C GLY A 25 -23.56 5.81 44.16
N GLY A 26 -22.42 5.30 43.70
CA GLY A 26 -21.10 5.67 44.21
C GLY A 26 -20.13 5.74 43.03
N PRO A 27 -19.23 6.75 42.96
CA PRO A 27 -18.24 6.79 41.90
C PRO A 27 -17.37 5.54 42.03
N GLN A 28 -17.31 4.74 40.97
CA GLN A 28 -16.32 3.68 40.80
C GLN A 28 -14.95 4.29 41.08
N ARG A 29 -14.37 3.97 42.24
CA ARG A 29 -12.95 4.22 42.50
C ARG A 29 -12.18 3.39 41.49
N SER A 30 -11.56 4.06 40.53
CA SER A 30 -10.54 3.45 39.70
C SER A 30 -9.31 3.23 40.61
N ASP A 31 -8.88 1.98 40.76
CA ASP A 31 -7.59 1.68 41.40
C ASP A 31 -6.50 2.17 40.43
N THR A 32 -6.14 3.45 40.53
CA THR A 32 -5.05 4.02 39.73
C THR A 32 -3.70 3.49 40.19
N ALA A 33 -2.79 3.25 39.25
CA ALA A 33 -1.44 2.73 39.50
C ALA A 33 -0.61 3.58 40.50
N PHE A 34 -0.98 4.84 40.70
CA PHE A 34 -0.27 5.79 41.57
C PHE A 34 -0.57 5.62 43.07
N THR A 35 -1.67 4.95 43.44
CA THR A 35 -2.05 4.80 44.85
C THR A 35 -0.99 4.08 45.68
N ALA A 36 -0.20 3.20 45.08
CA ALA A 36 0.92 2.51 45.74
C ALA A 36 2.07 3.45 46.16
N LEU A 37 2.24 4.59 45.48
CA LEU A 37 3.26 5.59 45.79
C LEU A 37 2.77 6.66 46.78
N ASN A 38 1.47 6.74 47.05
CA ASN A 38 0.93 7.80 47.86
C ASN A 38 1.35 7.65 49.33
N GLY A 39 2.00 8.67 49.88
CA GLY A 39 2.53 8.64 51.24
C GLY A 39 3.88 7.93 51.37
N TYR A 40 4.48 7.49 50.27
CA TYR A 40 5.83 6.92 50.28
C TYR A 40 6.85 7.96 50.76
N THR A 41 7.69 7.58 51.72
CA THR A 41 8.79 8.40 52.23
C THR A 41 10.09 7.59 52.24
N GLU A 42 11.19 8.23 51.84
CA GLU A 42 12.52 7.62 51.83
C GLU A 42 13.58 8.65 52.19
N THR A 43 14.65 8.20 52.83
CA THR A 43 15.79 9.05 53.18
C THR A 43 17.06 8.53 52.51
N GLU A 44 17.79 9.44 51.86
CA GLU A 44 19.08 9.18 51.21
C GLU A 44 20.08 10.27 51.60
N GLY A 45 21.07 9.89 52.41
CA GLY A 45 22.04 10.84 52.94
C GLY A 45 21.37 11.95 53.75
N GLN A 46 21.47 13.19 53.26
CA GLN A 46 20.89 14.39 53.88
C GLN A 46 19.51 14.75 53.34
N PHE A 47 18.94 13.93 52.44
CA PHE A 47 17.69 14.24 51.75
C PHE A 47 16.59 13.28 52.17
N GLU A 48 15.40 13.84 52.42
CA GLU A 48 14.15 13.12 52.57
C GLU A 48 13.27 13.41 51.36
N VAL A 49 12.69 12.34 50.80
CA VAL A 49 11.73 12.40 49.70
C VAL A 49 10.39 11.92 50.19
N ARG A 50 9.33 12.65 49.81
CA ARG A 50 7.95 12.29 50.05
C ARG A 50 7.16 12.34 48.75
N VAL A 51 6.36 11.31 48.49
CA VAL A 51 5.46 11.26 47.33
C VAL A 51 4.02 11.43 47.79
N VAL A 52 3.29 12.33 47.12
CA VAL A 52 1.88 12.65 47.39
C VAL A 52 1.12 12.57 46.08
N VAL A 53 -0.01 11.88 46.06
CA VAL A 53 -0.87 11.75 44.88
C VAL A 53 -2.18 12.49 45.16
N PRO A 54 -2.28 13.79 44.81
CA PRO A 54 -3.48 14.58 45.08
C PRO A 54 -4.70 14.17 44.24
N ASP A 55 -4.48 13.70 43.02
CA ASP A 55 -5.53 13.24 42.10
C ASP A 55 -4.99 12.21 41.10
N GLU A 56 -5.88 11.63 40.29
CA GLU A 56 -5.57 10.58 39.31
C GLU A 56 -4.65 11.05 38.16
N ASN A 57 -4.38 12.36 38.04
CA ASN A 57 -3.62 12.96 36.95
C ASN A 57 -2.31 13.57 37.42
N THR A 58 -2.08 13.61 38.72
CA THR A 58 -1.05 14.43 39.33
C THR A 58 -0.31 13.65 40.40
N VAL A 59 1.01 13.62 40.32
CA VAL A 59 1.89 13.10 41.37
C VAL A 59 2.83 14.21 41.80
N VAL A 60 3.00 14.38 43.10
CA VAL A 60 3.84 15.41 43.70
C VAL A 60 4.98 14.72 44.45
N VAL A 61 6.22 15.07 44.12
CA VAL A 61 7.41 14.58 44.82
C VAL A 61 8.07 15.76 45.53
N GLU A 62 8.11 15.71 46.85
CA GLU A 62 8.72 16.70 47.71
C GLU A 62 10.09 16.21 48.15
N ILE A 63 11.10 17.06 48.02
CA ILE A 63 12.49 16.75 48.35
C ILE A 63 12.99 17.83 49.29
N LYS A 64 13.39 17.41 50.49
CA LYS A 64 13.82 18.30 51.56
C LYS A 64 15.17 17.87 52.13
N ARG A 65 15.99 18.84 52.56
CA ARG A 65 17.17 18.59 53.39
C ARG A 65 16.81 18.36 54.84
N VAL A 66 17.33 17.28 55.43
CA VAL A 66 17.10 16.90 56.83
C VAL A 66 18.11 17.59 57.77
N ASP A 67 19.28 17.93 57.24
CA ASP A 67 20.39 18.53 58.00
C ASP A 67 20.24 20.06 58.21
N ASP A 68 19.36 20.72 57.46
CA ASP A 68 19.07 22.15 57.59
C ASP A 68 17.56 22.38 57.64
N LYS A 69 17.06 22.83 58.80
CA LYS A 69 15.64 23.12 59.02
C LYS A 69 15.13 24.32 58.20
N ASN A 70 16.02 25.21 57.78
CA ASN A 70 15.68 26.40 57.00
C ASN A 70 15.87 26.19 55.49
N ALA A 71 16.35 25.02 55.07
CA ALA A 71 16.51 24.73 53.65
C ALA A 71 15.15 24.69 52.93
N PRO A 72 15.07 25.23 51.70
CA PRO A 72 13.85 25.19 50.92
C PRO A 72 13.48 23.75 50.54
N VAL A 73 12.18 23.49 50.38
CA VAL A 73 11.68 22.20 49.84
C VAL A 73 11.52 22.34 48.33
N VAL A 74 12.11 21.42 47.57
CA VAL A 74 11.87 21.32 46.13
C VAL A 74 10.68 20.40 45.91
N GLN A 75 9.62 20.92 45.31
CA GLN A 75 8.42 20.17 44.99
C GLN A 75 8.30 19.99 43.48
N LEU A 76 8.25 18.75 43.03
CA LEU A 76 8.06 18.35 41.64
C LEU A 76 6.62 17.92 41.44
N ARG A 77 5.84 18.67 40.66
CA ARG A 77 4.48 18.28 40.27
C ARG A 77 4.51 17.66 38.88
N PHE A 78 4.32 16.35 38.82
CA PHE A 78 4.11 15.60 37.59
C PHE A 78 2.62 15.65 37.25
N SER A 79 2.27 15.96 36.01
CA SER A 79 0.88 15.95 35.55
C SER A 79 0.74 15.34 34.16
N ILE A 80 -0.41 14.73 33.87
CA ILE A 80 -0.74 14.23 32.52
C ILE A 80 -1.54 15.30 31.77
N ALA A 81 -0.92 15.88 30.74
CA ALA A 81 -1.53 16.91 29.90
C ALA A 81 -1.93 16.36 28.52
N GLU A 82 -3.06 16.81 28.00
CA GLU A 82 -3.48 16.52 26.62
C GLU A 82 -2.82 17.54 25.66
N VAL A 83 -1.77 17.12 24.96
CA VAL A 83 -0.99 18.00 24.06
C VAL A 83 -1.69 18.20 22.73
N LYS A 84 -2.39 17.16 22.26
CA LYS A 84 -3.26 17.17 21.07
C LYS A 84 -4.42 16.23 21.35
N LYS A 85 -5.53 16.44 20.64
CA LYS A 85 -6.74 15.62 20.79
C LYS A 85 -6.42 14.11 20.79
N GLY A 86 -6.55 13.45 21.95
CA GLY A 86 -6.26 12.03 22.15
C GLY A 86 -4.77 11.63 22.27
N VAL A 87 -3.89 12.59 22.54
CA VAL A 87 -2.45 12.39 22.78
C VAL A 87 -2.09 13.04 24.11
N TYR A 88 -1.80 12.18 25.09
CA TYR A 88 -1.44 12.60 26.44
C TYR A 88 0.07 12.48 26.65
N GLN A 89 0.67 13.44 27.37
CA GLN A 89 2.08 13.43 27.74
C GLN A 89 2.25 13.84 29.21
N THR A 90 3.38 13.44 29.79
CA THR A 90 3.77 13.83 31.15
C THR A 90 4.49 15.18 31.13
N GLU A 91 4.04 16.10 31.96
CA GLU A 91 4.70 17.37 32.25
C GLU A 91 5.19 17.40 33.69
N ILE A 92 6.33 18.04 33.95
CA ILE A 92 6.79 18.36 35.30
C ILE A 92 6.83 19.86 35.48
N THR A 93 6.20 20.33 36.55
CA THR A 93 6.37 21.68 37.08
C THR A 93 7.19 21.66 38.36
N TYR A 94 8.17 22.54 38.44
CA TYR A 94 9.08 22.65 39.58
C TYR A 94 8.64 23.82 40.45
N TYR A 95 8.53 23.57 41.74
CA TYR A 95 8.22 24.55 42.77
C TYR A 95 9.34 24.58 43.81
N LEU A 96 9.65 25.78 44.29
CA LEU A 96 10.47 25.99 45.48
C LEU A 96 9.54 26.45 46.61
N VAL A 97 9.53 25.75 47.73
CA VAL A 97 8.66 26.02 48.86
C VAL A 97 9.51 26.50 50.04
N GLU A 98 9.28 27.74 50.45
CA GLU A 98 9.92 28.40 51.60
C GLU A 98 8.83 28.84 52.58
N GLY A 99 8.73 28.16 53.72
CA GLY A 99 7.64 28.37 54.67
C GLY A 99 6.27 28.08 54.04
N SER A 100 5.37 29.07 54.02
CA SER A 100 4.04 28.97 53.41
C SER A 100 3.99 29.41 51.93
N ASN A 101 5.10 29.88 51.37
CA ASN A 101 5.15 30.40 50.00
C ASN A 101 5.73 29.36 49.05
N ALA A 102 4.92 28.92 48.08
CA ALA A 102 5.35 28.07 46.98
C ALA A 102 5.55 28.93 45.72
N ARG A 103 6.77 29.01 45.22
CA ARG A 103 7.11 29.72 43.98
C ARG A 103 7.29 28.72 42.84
N GLN A 104 6.48 28.85 41.79
CA GLN A 104 6.68 28.11 40.55
C GLN A 104 7.94 28.62 39.83
N LEU A 105 8.80 27.71 39.40
CA LEU A 105 10.06 28.04 38.72
C LEU A 105 9.95 27.83 37.20
N TRP A 106 9.64 26.61 36.76
CA TRP A 106 9.44 26.28 35.33
C TRP A 106 8.62 25.00 35.15
N THR A 107 8.14 24.79 33.91
CA THR A 107 7.48 23.55 33.47
C THR A 107 8.23 22.95 32.27
N THR A 108 8.30 21.62 32.18
CA THR A 108 8.90 20.91 31.04
C THR A 108 8.07 19.69 30.67
N ALA A 109 7.83 19.51 29.37
CA ALA A 109 7.34 18.25 28.81
C ALA A 109 8.59 17.42 28.47
N TRP A 110 8.64 16.15 28.87
CA TRP A 110 9.77 15.21 28.70
C TRP A 110 10.84 15.25 29.79
N PRO A 111 10.48 14.83 31.00
CA PRO A 111 11.45 14.76 32.08
C PRO A 111 12.34 13.52 31.97
N PHE A 112 13.65 13.72 31.91
CA PHE A 112 14.63 12.67 32.17
C PHE A 112 15.10 12.73 33.62
N THR A 113 15.16 11.60 34.32
CA THR A 113 15.56 11.53 35.73
C THR A 113 16.87 12.28 36.01
N ARG A 114 17.88 12.15 35.14
CA ARG A 114 19.17 12.87 35.28
C ARG A 114 19.05 14.38 35.19
N GLU A 115 18.20 14.88 34.29
CA GLU A 115 17.97 16.32 34.13
C GLU A 115 17.18 16.89 35.32
N VAL A 116 16.19 16.13 35.78
CA VAL A 116 15.41 16.45 36.99
C VAL A 116 16.34 16.54 38.21
N LEU A 117 17.20 15.54 38.42
CA LEU A 117 18.18 15.53 39.51
C LEU A 117 19.20 16.66 39.40
N SER A 118 19.72 16.93 38.20
CA SER A 118 20.64 18.06 37.98
C SER A 118 20.03 19.38 38.42
N LYS A 119 18.74 19.59 38.12
CA LYS A 119 17.97 20.76 38.53
C LYS A 119 17.73 20.80 40.04
N ILE A 120 17.35 19.68 40.66
CA ILE A 120 17.21 19.60 42.13
C ILE A 120 18.53 19.94 42.81
N ARG A 121 19.66 19.40 42.33
CA ARG A 121 20.99 19.65 42.88
C ARG A 121 21.34 21.14 42.85
N SER A 122 21.01 21.83 41.74
CA SER A 122 21.18 23.27 41.62
C SER A 122 20.31 24.06 42.61
N LEU A 123 19.08 23.61 42.88
CA LEU A 123 18.15 24.30 43.78
C LEU A 123 18.47 24.08 45.26
N LEU A 124 18.97 22.89 45.63
CA LEU A 124 19.31 22.54 47.01
C LEU A 124 20.80 22.78 47.33
N HIS A 125 21.55 23.40 46.42
CA HIS A 125 22.99 23.66 46.53
C HIS A 125 23.80 22.43 46.95
N THR A 126 23.59 21.30 46.26
CA THR A 126 24.28 20.02 46.52
C THR A 126 24.98 19.47 45.28
N ASN A 127 25.87 18.51 45.46
CA ASN A 127 26.64 17.86 44.38
C ASN A 127 26.18 16.41 44.16
N LYS A 128 26.83 15.69 43.23
CA LYS A 128 26.52 14.28 42.94
C LYS A 128 26.80 13.31 44.08
N GLN A 129 27.65 13.69 45.05
CA GLN A 129 27.91 12.86 46.22
C GLN A 129 26.77 12.94 47.24
N GLY A 130 26.10 14.10 47.34
CA GLY A 130 24.92 14.27 48.19
C GLY A 130 23.63 13.73 47.58
N LEU A 131 23.46 13.84 46.26
CA LEU A 131 22.28 13.32 45.53
C LEU A 131 22.74 12.61 44.24
N PRO A 132 23.04 11.30 44.30
CA PRO A 132 23.58 10.54 43.17
C PRO A 132 22.55 10.30 42.06
N ASP A 133 23.03 10.09 40.83
CA ASP A 133 22.18 9.90 39.64
C ASP A 133 21.50 8.51 39.60
N ASP A 134 21.94 7.59 40.45
CA ASP A 134 21.52 6.19 40.62
C ASP A 134 21.10 5.87 42.06
N GLY A 135 20.86 6.90 42.87
CA GLY A 135 20.42 6.80 44.25
C GLY A 135 18.97 6.35 44.44
N LYS A 136 18.56 6.18 45.69
CA LYS A 136 17.15 5.88 46.05
C LYS A 136 16.19 6.98 45.60
N VAL A 137 16.56 8.25 45.77
CA VAL A 137 15.77 9.40 45.31
C VAL A 137 15.65 9.41 43.79
N ALA A 138 16.75 9.10 43.09
CA ALA A 138 16.75 8.92 41.65
C ALA A 138 15.80 7.80 41.21
N GLY A 139 15.81 6.68 41.95
CA GLY A 139 14.90 5.56 41.76
C GLY A 139 13.42 5.95 41.85
N ILE A 140 13.04 6.67 42.91
CA ILE A 140 11.66 7.15 43.13
C ILE A 140 11.23 8.09 42.00
N ILE A 141 12.06 9.08 41.65
CA ILE A 141 11.74 10.01 40.55
C ILE A 141 11.61 9.24 39.23
N GLY A 142 12.51 8.29 38.96
CA GLY A 142 12.45 7.43 37.79
C GLY A 142 11.18 6.58 37.74
N GLU A 143 10.75 6.04 38.88
CA GLU A 143 9.53 5.26 38.99
C GLU A 143 8.28 6.12 38.73
N VAL A 144 8.21 7.32 39.33
CA VAL A 144 7.11 8.27 39.08
C VAL A 144 7.03 8.63 37.61
N ILE A 145 8.16 8.97 36.97
CA ILE A 145 8.21 9.25 35.52
C ILE A 145 7.68 8.05 34.73
N ALA A 146 8.16 6.84 35.02
CA ALA A 146 7.79 5.63 34.32
C ALA A 146 6.30 5.25 34.52
N GLN A 147 5.74 5.45 35.70
CA GLN A 147 4.30 5.25 35.96
C GLN A 147 3.46 6.29 35.20
N MET A 148 3.83 7.57 35.25
CA MET A 148 3.12 8.64 34.55
C MET A 148 3.14 8.46 33.02
N GLU A 149 4.28 8.06 32.46
CA GLU A 149 4.38 7.73 31.04
C GLU A 149 3.52 6.52 30.64
N ARG A 150 3.45 5.50 31.50
CA ARG A 150 2.59 4.32 31.26
C ARG A 150 1.12 4.73 31.23
N GLU A 151 0.68 5.49 32.23
CA GLU A 151 -0.70 6.00 32.31
C GLU A 151 -1.04 6.89 31.10
N ALA A 152 -0.16 7.84 30.73
CA ALA A 152 -0.39 8.71 29.56
C ALA A 152 -0.50 7.89 28.25
N LYS A 153 0.29 6.81 28.12
CA LYS A 153 0.20 5.87 27.00
C LYS A 153 -1.09 5.06 27.03
N GLU A 154 -1.53 4.60 28.20
CA GLU A 154 -2.78 3.85 28.39
C GLU A 154 -3.99 4.72 28.05
N ARG A 155 -4.07 5.95 28.58
CA ARG A 155 -5.13 6.90 28.23
C ARG A 155 -5.16 7.23 26.74
N SER A 156 -3.99 7.42 26.13
CA SER A 156 -3.90 7.60 24.67
C SER A 156 -4.42 6.38 23.91
N LYS A 157 -4.17 5.16 24.42
CA LYS A 157 -4.66 3.90 23.84
C LYS A 157 -6.16 3.75 24.01
N GLU A 158 -6.70 4.04 25.19
CA GLU A 158 -8.12 4.02 25.50
C GLU A 158 -8.91 5.03 24.68
N TYR A 159 -8.44 6.29 24.62
CA TYR A 159 -9.05 7.32 23.79
C TYR A 159 -9.10 6.88 22.33
N ARG A 160 -7.99 6.36 21.79
CA ARG A 160 -7.95 5.83 20.41
C ARG A 160 -8.91 4.66 20.23
N ALA A 161 -9.02 3.77 21.22
CA ALA A 161 -9.93 2.64 21.17
C ALA A 161 -11.41 3.09 21.17
N ARG A 162 -11.78 4.03 22.05
CA ARG A 162 -13.12 4.63 22.11
C ARG A 162 -13.47 5.35 20.81
N PHE A 163 -12.59 6.24 20.35
CA PHE A 163 -12.78 6.96 19.09
C PHE A 163 -12.90 5.99 17.89
N ALA A 164 -12.10 4.92 17.86
CA ALA A 164 -12.20 3.91 16.81
C ALA A 164 -13.52 3.11 16.87
N ARG A 165 -14.10 2.88 18.06
CA ARG A 165 -15.43 2.28 18.22
C ARG A 165 -16.52 3.22 17.71
N GLU A 166 -16.51 4.48 18.15
CA GLU A 166 -17.47 5.50 17.68
C GLU A 166 -17.44 5.67 16.16
N LEU A 167 -16.23 5.70 15.58
CA LEU A 167 -16.06 5.84 14.13
C LEU A 167 -16.53 4.59 13.37
N TYR A 168 -16.39 3.41 13.97
CA TYR A 168 -16.90 2.17 13.41
C TYR A 168 -18.43 2.09 13.48
N GLU A 169 -19.04 2.51 14.60
CA GLU A 169 -20.51 2.61 14.71
C GLU A 169 -21.09 3.58 13.67
N LYS A 170 -20.39 4.69 13.40
CA LYS A 170 -20.74 5.59 12.29
C LYS A 170 -20.62 4.90 10.94
N ALA A 171 -19.57 4.09 10.72
CA ALA A 171 -19.38 3.35 9.49
C ALA A 171 -20.50 2.32 9.26
N LEU A 172 -20.96 1.63 10.32
CA LEU A 172 -22.07 0.68 10.24
C LEU A 172 -23.41 1.33 9.89
N LYS A 173 -23.58 2.62 10.21
CA LYS A 173 -24.79 3.40 9.90
C LYS A 173 -24.68 4.17 8.58
N GLU A 174 -23.53 4.13 7.92
CA GLU A 174 -23.31 4.85 6.67
C GLU A 174 -24.02 4.12 5.52
N PRO A 175 -24.97 4.77 4.82
CA PRO A 175 -25.73 4.12 3.75
C PRO A 175 -24.83 3.61 2.62
N GLY A 176 -24.99 2.34 2.24
CA GLY A 176 -24.30 1.72 1.12
C GLY A 176 -22.94 1.10 1.48
N LEU A 177 -22.29 1.52 2.57
CA LEU A 177 -20.96 1.00 2.92
C LEU A 177 -21.01 -0.49 3.29
N LYS A 178 -22.04 -0.92 4.02
CA LYS A 178 -22.19 -2.31 4.48
C LYS A 178 -22.86 -3.18 3.43
N GLU A 179 -23.79 -2.61 2.67
CA GLU A 179 -24.62 -3.31 1.68
C GLU A 179 -23.82 -3.61 0.41
N ASP A 180 -23.10 -2.61 -0.10
CA ASP A 180 -22.26 -2.71 -1.30
C ASP A 180 -20.98 -1.90 -1.11
N THR A 181 -20.04 -2.51 -0.38
CA THR A 181 -18.75 -1.89 -0.07
C THR A 181 -17.97 -1.53 -1.34
N LEU A 182 -18.07 -2.34 -2.41
CA LEU A 182 -17.36 -2.07 -3.66
C LEU A 182 -17.87 -0.79 -4.30
N LYS A 183 -19.18 -0.69 -4.50
CA LYS A 183 -19.81 0.49 -5.08
C LYS A 183 -19.55 1.73 -4.22
N PHE A 184 -19.65 1.62 -2.90
CA PHE A 184 -19.35 2.75 -2.00
C PHE A 184 -17.90 3.23 -2.14
N VAL A 185 -16.95 2.31 -2.35
CA VAL A 185 -15.55 2.65 -2.64
C VAL A 185 -15.41 3.35 -3.99
N ILE A 186 -16.05 2.83 -5.04
CA ILE A 186 -16.06 3.46 -6.37
C ILE A 186 -16.61 4.88 -6.29
N ASP A 187 -17.81 5.05 -5.71
CA ASP A 187 -18.46 6.35 -5.52
C ASP A 187 -17.58 7.31 -4.72
N THR A 188 -16.86 6.80 -3.71
CA THR A 188 -15.94 7.61 -2.92
C THR A 188 -14.75 8.07 -3.76
N VAL A 189 -14.13 7.21 -4.56
CA VAL A 189 -13.05 7.60 -5.48
C VAL A 189 -13.57 8.59 -6.53
N HIS A 190 -14.79 8.37 -7.03
CA HIS A 190 -15.49 9.23 -7.98
C HIS A 190 -15.79 10.64 -7.48
N LEU A 191 -15.66 10.91 -6.17
CA LEU A 191 -15.69 12.29 -5.68
C LEU A 191 -14.54 13.12 -6.24
N LEU A 192 -13.37 12.52 -6.51
CA LEU A 192 -12.13 13.22 -6.84
C LEU A 192 -11.44 12.72 -8.13
N HIS A 193 -11.83 11.57 -8.68
CA HIS A 193 -11.29 10.99 -9.92
C HIS A 193 -12.44 10.56 -10.84
N ALA A 194 -12.39 10.82 -12.14
CA ALA A 194 -13.49 10.45 -13.04
C ALA A 194 -13.16 9.23 -13.90
N GLY A 195 -14.14 8.33 -14.03
CA GLY A 195 -14.02 7.10 -14.81
C GLY A 195 -13.03 6.10 -14.21
N ASP A 196 -12.44 5.27 -15.07
CA ASP A 196 -11.46 4.23 -14.73
C ASP A 196 -11.99 3.16 -13.74
N ASP A 197 -13.28 2.86 -13.78
CA ASP A 197 -13.98 1.97 -12.85
C ASP A 197 -13.31 0.59 -12.75
N ALA A 198 -12.95 -0.01 -13.89
CA ALA A 198 -12.23 -1.28 -13.92
C ALA A 198 -10.90 -1.21 -13.16
N ALA A 199 -10.15 -0.11 -13.29
CA ALA A 199 -8.90 0.07 -12.55
C ALA A 199 -9.14 0.28 -11.05
N ILE A 200 -10.17 1.05 -10.68
CA ILE A 200 -10.58 1.23 -9.28
C ILE A 200 -10.93 -0.11 -8.65
N ILE A 201 -11.80 -0.89 -9.31
CA ILE A 201 -12.27 -2.21 -8.87
C ILE A 201 -11.10 -3.15 -8.68
N VAL A 202 -10.28 -3.34 -9.72
CA VAL A 202 -9.18 -4.31 -9.65
C VAL A 202 -8.16 -3.90 -8.60
N VAL A 203 -7.73 -2.64 -8.55
CA VAL A 203 -6.74 -2.21 -7.55
C VAL A 203 -7.29 -2.38 -6.13
N PHE A 204 -8.58 -2.11 -5.92
CA PHE A 204 -9.23 -2.35 -4.62
C PHE A 204 -9.31 -3.84 -4.26
N LEU A 205 -9.70 -4.71 -5.20
CA LEU A 205 -9.69 -6.16 -4.99
C LEU A 205 -8.26 -6.69 -4.70
N VAL A 206 -7.26 -6.17 -5.40
CA VAL A 206 -5.85 -6.47 -5.15
C VAL A 206 -5.46 -6.09 -3.72
N VAL A 207 -5.88 -4.93 -3.18
CA VAL A 207 -5.66 -4.59 -1.77
C VAL A 207 -6.25 -5.64 -0.84
N LEU A 208 -7.43 -6.18 -1.14
CA LEU A 208 -8.08 -7.21 -0.32
C LEU A 208 -7.33 -8.54 -0.35
N THR A 209 -6.65 -8.88 -1.45
CA THR A 209 -5.80 -10.08 -1.51
C THR A 209 -4.70 -10.07 -0.44
N SER A 210 -4.38 -8.91 0.15
CA SER A 210 -3.41 -8.80 1.26
C SER A 210 -3.84 -9.54 2.52
N ARG A 211 -5.13 -9.88 2.62
CA ARG A 211 -5.73 -10.64 3.72
C ARG A 211 -5.84 -12.13 3.41
N LEU A 212 -5.57 -12.54 2.18
CA LEU A 212 -5.64 -13.92 1.72
C LEU A 212 -4.29 -14.65 1.92
N PRO A 213 -4.28 -16.00 1.80
CA PRO A 213 -3.06 -16.79 1.72
C PRO A 213 -2.10 -16.28 0.63
N GLU A 214 -0.80 -16.53 0.82
CA GLU A 214 0.26 -15.90 0.03
C GLU A 214 0.16 -16.12 -1.49
N HIS A 215 -0.39 -17.26 -1.92
CA HIS A 215 -0.54 -17.62 -3.33
C HIS A 215 -1.65 -16.85 -4.06
N TYR A 216 -2.58 -16.23 -3.33
CA TYR A 216 -3.61 -15.35 -3.91
C TYR A 216 -3.20 -13.88 -3.95
N ARG A 217 -2.03 -13.50 -3.42
CA ARG A 217 -1.59 -12.10 -3.39
C ARG A 217 -1.13 -11.65 -4.76
N LEU A 218 -1.83 -10.66 -5.29
CA LEU A 218 -1.48 -10.04 -6.56
C LEU A 218 -0.70 -8.75 -6.33
N ASN A 219 0.23 -8.46 -7.23
CA ASN A 219 0.81 -7.12 -7.37
C ASN A 219 0.15 -6.45 -8.58
N VAL A 220 0.04 -5.14 -8.57
CA VAL A 220 -0.62 -4.40 -9.67
C VAL A 220 0.28 -3.27 -10.18
N LEU A 221 0.29 -3.10 -11.50
CA LEU A 221 0.99 -2.02 -12.18
C LEU A 221 -0.03 -1.19 -12.98
N ILE A 222 -0.28 0.04 -12.55
CA ILE A 222 -1.19 0.97 -13.21
C ILE A 222 -0.43 1.69 -14.33
N LEU A 223 -0.90 1.53 -15.55
CA LEU A 223 -0.29 2.03 -16.78
C LEU A 223 -1.16 3.13 -17.38
N ALA A 224 -0.55 4.29 -17.66
CA ALA A 224 -1.19 5.36 -18.42
C ALA A 224 -0.16 6.37 -18.92
N PRO A 225 -0.52 7.20 -19.92
CA PRO A 225 0.27 8.36 -20.29
C PRO A 225 0.41 9.35 -19.13
N SER A 226 1.43 10.21 -19.22
CA SER A 226 1.58 11.31 -18.27
C SER A 226 0.35 12.21 -18.27
N GLY A 227 -0.05 12.70 -17.09
CA GLY A 227 -1.22 13.56 -16.93
C GLY A 227 -2.59 12.87 -16.87
N LYS A 228 -2.73 11.56 -17.16
CA LYS A 228 -4.03 10.86 -17.05
C LYS A 228 -4.56 10.72 -15.61
N GLY A 229 -3.70 10.91 -14.61
CA GLY A 229 -4.10 10.83 -13.19
C GLY A 229 -3.76 9.50 -12.49
N LYS A 230 -2.86 8.68 -13.05
CA LYS A 230 -2.39 7.43 -12.40
C LYS A 230 -1.91 7.61 -10.96
N THR A 231 -1.14 8.67 -10.72
CA THR A 231 -0.67 9.05 -9.37
C THR A 231 -1.81 9.53 -8.47
N ASP A 232 -2.81 10.23 -9.01
CA ASP A 232 -3.94 10.73 -8.22
C ASP A 232 -4.83 9.55 -7.79
N LEU A 233 -5.17 8.66 -8.72
CA LEU A 233 -5.89 7.40 -8.43
C LEU A 233 -5.17 6.59 -7.34
N LEU A 234 -3.86 6.39 -7.47
CA LEU A 234 -3.06 5.67 -6.48
C LEU A 234 -3.12 6.32 -5.09
N LYS A 235 -3.04 7.66 -5.03
CA LYS A 235 -3.15 8.42 -3.78
C LYS A 235 -4.53 8.29 -3.14
N LEU A 236 -5.60 8.36 -3.95
CA LEU A 236 -6.96 8.22 -3.47
C LEU A 236 -7.18 6.82 -2.87
N ILE A 237 -6.80 5.77 -3.58
CA ILE A 237 -6.91 4.39 -3.08
C ILE A 237 -6.06 4.20 -1.82
N SER A 238 -4.82 4.72 -1.77
CA SER A 238 -3.97 4.66 -0.56
C SER A 238 -4.65 5.20 0.69
N ARG A 239 -5.53 6.20 0.55
CA ARG A 239 -6.27 6.81 1.67
C ARG A 239 -7.43 5.95 2.15
N LEU A 240 -7.90 4.98 1.35
CA LEU A 240 -8.93 4.02 1.71
C LEU A 240 -8.36 2.79 2.45
N ILE A 241 -7.06 2.52 2.32
CA ILE A 241 -6.41 1.35 2.95
C ILE A 241 -6.21 1.59 4.45
N PRO A 242 -6.60 0.63 5.32
CA PRO A 242 -6.30 0.69 6.74
C PRO A 242 -4.80 0.88 7.02
N LYS A 243 -4.45 1.80 7.93
CA LYS A 243 -3.04 2.08 8.27
C LYS A 243 -2.26 0.85 8.71
N LYS A 244 -2.91 -0.11 9.39
CA LYS A 244 -2.28 -1.36 9.83
C LYS A 244 -1.96 -2.32 8.67
N TRP A 245 -2.65 -2.19 7.55
CA TRP A 245 -2.42 -3.01 6.37
C TRP A 245 -1.30 -2.41 5.51
N LYS A 246 -1.11 -1.09 5.55
CA LYS A 246 0.02 -0.44 4.88
C LYS A 246 1.33 -0.66 5.64
N TYR A 247 2.40 -0.93 4.91
CA TYR A 247 3.76 -0.83 5.44
C TYR A 247 4.34 0.57 5.19
N GLY A 248 4.16 1.09 3.98
CA GLY A 248 4.62 2.43 3.63
C GLY A 248 4.09 2.90 2.27
N ASP A 249 4.22 4.21 2.06
CA ASP A 249 3.96 4.89 0.79
C ASP A 249 5.31 5.42 0.29
N ILE A 250 5.91 4.77 -0.70
CA ILE A 250 7.19 5.17 -1.33
C ILE A 250 6.85 6.06 -2.52
N MET A 251 6.93 7.37 -2.31
CA MET A 251 6.69 8.37 -3.36
C MET A 251 7.95 8.63 -4.19
N ILE A 252 7.79 9.22 -5.39
CA ILE A 252 8.90 9.63 -6.26
C ILE A 252 9.94 10.41 -5.45
N GLY A 253 11.22 10.01 -5.56
CA GLY A 253 12.34 10.60 -4.82
C GLY A 253 12.63 9.98 -3.45
N ALA A 254 11.79 9.06 -2.95
CA ALA A 254 12.09 8.31 -1.73
C ALA A 254 13.04 7.13 -2.04
N THR A 255 14.20 7.10 -1.37
CA THR A 255 15.13 5.96 -1.47
C THR A 255 14.61 4.80 -0.62
N PRO A 256 14.62 3.55 -1.12
CA PRO A 256 14.30 2.38 -0.29
C PRO A 256 15.37 2.08 0.78
N LYS A 257 16.36 2.96 0.95
CA LYS A 257 17.40 2.80 1.99
C LYS A 257 16.82 2.81 3.39
N SER A 258 15.64 3.40 3.61
CA SER A 258 14.95 3.33 4.91
C SER A 258 14.76 1.90 5.41
N PHE A 259 14.45 0.94 4.52
CA PHE A 259 14.38 -0.48 4.86
C PHE A 259 15.70 -1.03 5.42
N ILE A 260 16.82 -0.51 4.94
CA ILE A 260 18.16 -0.97 5.32
C ILE A 260 18.67 -0.25 6.58
N TYR A 261 18.32 1.03 6.77
CA TYR A 261 18.68 1.78 7.97
C TYR A 261 18.02 1.22 9.24
N GLU A 262 16.75 0.77 9.16
CA GLU A 262 16.11 0.10 10.31
C GLU A 262 16.85 -1.19 10.72
N ALA A 263 17.34 -1.95 9.75
CA ALA A 263 18.12 -3.16 10.00
C ALA A 263 19.54 -2.86 10.53
N LEU A 264 20.11 -1.70 10.21
CA LEU A 264 21.39 -1.24 10.74
C LEU A 264 21.33 -0.87 12.22
N GLU A 265 20.23 -0.25 12.65
CA GLU A 265 20.06 0.20 14.04
C GLU A 265 19.75 -0.96 15.00
N ARG A 266 19.15 -2.05 14.50
CA ARG A 266 18.62 -3.13 15.33
C ARG A 266 19.14 -4.49 14.88
N ARG A 267 20.18 -4.99 15.56
CA ARG A 267 20.70 -6.36 15.32
C ARG A 267 19.59 -7.39 15.48
N GLY A 268 19.40 -8.23 14.45
CA GLY A 268 18.38 -9.29 14.45
C GLY A 268 16.96 -8.82 14.10
N PHE A 269 16.78 -7.58 13.66
CA PHE A 269 15.48 -7.07 13.24
C PHE A 269 14.92 -7.84 12.03
N VAL A 270 13.66 -8.23 12.14
CA VAL A 270 12.90 -8.89 11.06
C VAL A 270 11.82 -7.92 10.60
N VAL A 271 11.86 -7.58 9.32
CA VAL A 271 10.81 -6.78 8.68
C VAL A 271 9.63 -7.70 8.36
N ASP A 272 8.53 -7.55 9.11
CA ASP A 272 7.31 -8.32 8.89
C ASP A 272 6.40 -7.63 7.85
N LEU A 273 6.41 -8.19 6.64
CA LEU A 273 5.60 -7.77 5.50
C LEU A 273 4.36 -8.66 5.28
N ARG A 274 4.06 -9.60 6.19
CA ARG A 274 2.90 -10.49 6.03
C ARG A 274 1.60 -9.71 5.91
N GLY A 275 0.94 -9.92 4.77
CA GLY A 275 -0.28 -9.22 4.39
C GLY A 275 -0.12 -7.71 4.24
N LYS A 276 1.09 -7.15 4.18
CA LYS A 276 1.26 -5.71 4.05
C LYS A 276 1.06 -5.24 2.61
N VAL A 277 0.59 -4.01 2.46
CA VAL A 277 0.53 -3.30 1.17
C VAL A 277 1.63 -2.26 1.15
N ILE A 278 2.41 -2.25 0.07
CA ILE A 278 3.41 -1.23 -0.23
C ILE A 278 2.99 -0.55 -1.52
N ILE A 279 2.95 0.77 -1.48
CA ILE A 279 2.59 1.61 -2.62
C ILE A 279 3.85 2.31 -3.12
N ILE A 280 4.12 2.22 -4.42
CA ILE A 280 5.34 2.76 -5.04
C ILE A 280 4.97 3.54 -6.29
N ASN A 281 5.12 4.86 -6.26
CA ASN A 281 4.76 5.69 -7.40
C ASN A 281 5.95 5.86 -8.37
N GLU A 282 5.74 5.54 -9.66
CA GLU A 282 6.70 5.70 -10.77
C GLU A 282 8.15 5.36 -10.38
N PRO A 283 8.41 4.11 -9.95
CA PRO A 283 9.75 3.74 -9.51
C PRO A 283 10.76 3.77 -10.65
N SER A 284 11.80 4.58 -10.49
CA SER A 284 12.94 4.65 -11.42
C SER A 284 13.68 3.31 -11.60
N TRP A 285 13.56 2.38 -10.65
CA TRP A 285 14.19 1.06 -10.71
C TRP A 285 13.44 0.03 -11.57
N LEU A 286 12.21 0.34 -12.02
CA LEU A 286 11.53 -0.51 -12.99
C LEU A 286 12.17 -0.40 -14.38
N THR A 287 12.92 0.66 -14.68
CA THR A 287 13.57 0.86 -15.98
C THR A 287 15.03 0.41 -15.97
N GLN A 288 15.49 -0.19 -17.08
CA GLN A 288 16.83 -0.78 -17.23
C GLN A 288 18.00 0.22 -17.11
N ASN A 289 17.77 1.52 -17.33
CA ASN A 289 18.83 2.55 -17.41
C ASN A 289 19.10 3.26 -16.07
N SER A 290 18.74 2.67 -14.93
CA SER A 290 19.16 3.21 -13.63
C SER A 290 20.61 2.80 -13.36
N ASP A 291 21.56 3.54 -13.98
CA ASP A 291 23.02 3.34 -13.96
C ASP A 291 23.70 3.41 -12.57
N VAL A 292 22.95 3.31 -11.50
CA VAL A 292 23.47 3.03 -10.16
C VAL A 292 22.41 2.15 -9.49
N GLU A 293 22.56 0.82 -9.51
CA GLU A 293 21.75 -0.06 -8.67
C GLU A 293 22.05 0.26 -7.19
N GLU A 294 21.36 1.28 -6.68
CA GLU A 294 21.35 1.67 -5.29
C GLU A 294 20.89 0.44 -4.49
N SER A 295 21.62 0.12 -3.40
CA SER A 295 21.39 -1.09 -2.61
C SER A 295 19.95 -1.27 -2.12
N GLY A 296 19.18 -0.17 -1.98
CA GLY A 296 17.75 -0.19 -1.68
C GLY A 296 16.89 -0.78 -2.80
N PHE A 297 17.20 -0.53 -4.07
CA PHE A 297 16.41 -1.03 -5.20
C PHE A 297 16.57 -2.53 -5.41
N ARG A 298 17.77 -3.07 -5.14
CA ARG A 298 18.00 -4.52 -5.14
C ARG A 298 17.13 -5.23 -4.11
N VAL A 299 17.02 -4.67 -2.91
CA VAL A 299 16.15 -5.20 -1.84
C VAL A 299 14.68 -5.16 -2.27
N ILE A 300 14.20 -4.07 -2.86
CA ILE A 300 12.82 -3.99 -3.37
C ILE A 300 12.56 -5.01 -4.48
N LYS A 301 13.48 -5.17 -5.44
CA LYS A 301 13.38 -6.21 -6.47
C LYS A 301 13.29 -7.59 -5.83
N GLN A 302 14.07 -7.89 -4.80
CA GLN A 302 14.04 -9.18 -4.08
C GLN A 302 12.67 -9.47 -3.44
N LEU A 303 11.92 -8.45 -3.00
CA LEU A 303 10.56 -8.65 -2.46
C LEU A 303 9.60 -9.33 -3.45
N PHE A 304 9.92 -9.31 -4.75
CA PHE A 304 9.12 -9.96 -5.77
C PHE A 304 9.39 -11.46 -5.90
N TYR A 305 10.55 -11.98 -5.47
CA TYR A 305 11.06 -13.30 -5.91
C TYR A 305 10.73 -14.46 -4.98
N ASP A 306 11.21 -14.42 -3.75
CA ASP A 306 11.37 -15.60 -2.90
C ASP A 306 10.64 -15.52 -1.55
N LEU A 307 10.01 -14.39 -1.21
CA LEU A 307 9.34 -14.19 0.08
C LEU A 307 8.27 -15.23 0.39
N SER A 308 8.27 -15.70 1.64
CA SER A 308 7.29 -16.63 2.20
C SER A 308 6.75 -16.11 3.53
N ASP A 309 5.48 -16.41 3.80
CA ASP A 309 4.85 -16.14 5.08
C ASP A 309 5.32 -17.08 6.21
N ALA A 310 5.94 -18.21 5.86
CA ALA A 310 6.34 -19.24 6.82
C ALA A 310 7.71 -19.00 7.46
N HIS A 311 8.67 -18.42 6.72
CA HIS A 311 10.04 -18.24 7.18
C HIS A 311 10.63 -16.90 6.73
N ALA A 312 11.50 -16.33 7.57
CA ALA A 312 12.17 -15.07 7.26
C ALA A 312 13.37 -15.32 6.33
N ILE A 313 13.49 -14.51 5.29
CA ILE A 313 14.54 -14.62 4.27
C ILE A 313 15.59 -13.54 4.49
N PRO A 314 16.88 -13.92 4.60
CA PRO A 314 17.97 -12.96 4.77
C PRO A 314 18.46 -12.42 3.42
N TYR A 315 18.43 -11.11 3.25
CA TYR A 315 19.02 -10.39 2.14
C TYR A 315 20.27 -9.64 2.59
N ARG A 316 21.41 -10.00 2.00
CA ARG A 316 22.68 -9.30 2.26
C ARG A 316 22.81 -8.12 1.32
N THR A 317 23.06 -6.96 1.91
CA THR A 317 23.26 -5.71 1.17
C THR A 317 24.41 -4.90 1.77
N THR A 318 24.89 -3.90 1.06
CA THR A 318 25.96 -3.01 1.51
C THR A 318 25.46 -1.57 1.57
N VAL A 319 25.80 -0.88 2.66
CA VAL A 319 25.44 0.53 2.88
C VAL A 319 26.68 1.30 3.30
N LYS A 320 26.81 2.54 2.81
CA LYS A 320 27.82 3.47 3.29
C LYS A 320 27.32 4.11 4.58
N ASP A 321 28.11 4.04 5.65
CA ASP A 321 27.83 4.78 6.88
C ASP A 321 27.98 6.30 6.68
N GLU A 322 27.61 7.09 7.69
CA GLU A 322 27.73 8.57 7.64
C GLU A 322 29.16 9.08 7.37
N ARG A 323 30.17 8.22 7.55
CA ARG A 323 31.58 8.50 7.29
C ARG A 323 32.06 7.92 5.95
N GLY A 324 31.14 7.44 5.12
CA GLY A 324 31.42 6.86 3.80
C GLY A 324 31.96 5.42 3.80
N ARG A 325 32.06 4.76 4.97
CA ARG A 325 32.60 3.40 5.07
C ARG A 325 31.52 2.38 4.70
N VAL A 326 31.88 1.41 3.85
CA VAL A 326 30.97 0.35 3.44
C VAL A 326 30.79 -0.66 4.58
N LYS A 327 29.55 -0.86 5.02
CA LYS A 327 29.15 -1.91 5.96
C LYS A 327 28.25 -2.92 5.26
N SER A 328 28.47 -4.19 5.53
CA SER A 328 27.54 -5.26 5.15
C SER A 328 26.42 -5.34 6.18
N VAL A 329 25.19 -5.44 5.69
CA VAL A 329 23.96 -5.53 6.48
C VAL A 329 23.18 -6.73 6.00
N GLU A 330 22.70 -7.55 6.93
CA GLU A 330 21.77 -8.63 6.64
C GLU A 330 20.37 -8.19 7.06
N LEU A 331 19.51 -7.95 6.07
CA LEU A 331 18.11 -7.62 6.25
C LEU A 331 17.29 -8.91 6.26
N LYS A 332 16.58 -9.22 7.35
CA LYS A 332 15.67 -10.38 7.38
C LYS A 332 14.25 -9.91 7.10
N VAL A 333 13.60 -10.50 6.11
CA VAL A 333 12.22 -10.14 5.70
C VAL A 333 11.31 -11.35 5.84
N LEU A 334 10.16 -11.17 6.49
CA LEU A 334 9.15 -12.21 6.66
C LEU A 334 7.87 -11.82 5.92
N GLY A 335 7.36 -12.72 5.11
CA GLY A 335 6.08 -12.56 4.41
C GLY A 335 6.13 -11.82 3.11
N ARG A 336 5.20 -12.17 2.21
CA ARG A 336 5.06 -11.55 0.90
C ARG A 336 4.10 -10.36 0.94
N PRO A 337 4.55 -9.12 0.67
CA PRO A 337 3.66 -7.97 0.57
C PRO A 337 2.89 -7.95 -0.75
N ILE A 338 1.91 -7.07 -0.82
CA ILE A 338 1.27 -6.61 -2.06
C ILE A 338 1.93 -5.32 -2.50
N LEU A 339 2.32 -5.28 -3.77
CA LEU A 339 2.96 -4.13 -4.37
C LEU A 339 2.01 -3.48 -5.37
N ILE A 340 1.71 -2.21 -5.15
CA ILE A 340 0.88 -1.39 -6.03
C ILE A 340 1.77 -0.31 -6.60
N SER A 341 1.94 -0.30 -7.92
CA SER A 341 2.82 0.66 -8.58
C SER A 341 2.20 1.28 -9.82
N THR A 342 2.86 2.32 -10.33
CA THR A 342 2.48 3.06 -11.53
C THR A 342 3.67 3.12 -12.48
N ALA A 343 3.42 3.09 -13.78
CA ALA A 343 4.43 3.36 -14.81
C ALA A 343 3.79 4.08 -16.00
N GLU A 344 4.60 4.76 -16.81
CA GLU A 344 4.12 5.31 -18.08
C GLU A 344 4.10 4.24 -19.16
N ASP A 345 3.17 4.35 -20.11
CA ASP A 345 3.07 3.40 -21.23
C ASP A 345 4.37 3.30 -22.03
N LYS A 346 5.09 4.44 -22.15
CA LYS A 346 6.38 4.52 -22.85
C LYS A 346 7.50 3.75 -22.15
N ASP A 347 7.36 3.49 -20.85
CA ASP A 347 8.39 2.84 -20.04
C ASP A 347 8.27 1.31 -20.10
N ILE A 348 7.11 0.77 -20.53
CA ILE A 348 6.86 -0.68 -20.60
C ILE A 348 7.98 -1.46 -21.31
N PRO A 349 8.50 -1.05 -22.48
CA PRO A 349 9.57 -1.78 -23.16
C PRO A 349 10.89 -1.82 -22.37
N THR A 350 11.08 -0.90 -21.43
CA THR A 350 12.28 -0.82 -20.59
C THR A 350 12.15 -1.63 -19.29
N ILE A 351 10.95 -2.15 -18.99
CA ILE A 351 10.73 -3.00 -17.81
C ILE A 351 11.17 -4.43 -18.14
N PRO A 352 12.08 -5.04 -17.35
CA PRO A 352 12.48 -6.42 -17.54
C PRO A 352 11.26 -7.37 -17.57
N PRO A 353 11.14 -8.30 -18.55
CA PRO A 353 9.99 -9.19 -18.67
C PRO A 353 9.71 -10.03 -17.43
N ASN A 354 10.77 -10.48 -16.73
CA ASN A 354 10.68 -11.22 -15.47
C ASN A 354 10.11 -10.39 -14.30
N MET A 355 10.20 -9.06 -14.36
CA MET A 355 9.58 -8.15 -13.40
C MET A 355 8.16 -7.80 -13.82
N PHE A 356 7.96 -7.46 -15.09
CA PHE A 356 6.64 -7.13 -15.63
C PHE A 356 5.63 -8.26 -15.42
N THR A 357 6.06 -9.51 -15.63
CA THR A 357 5.21 -10.70 -15.44
C THR A 357 4.75 -10.95 -14.00
N ARG A 358 5.38 -10.30 -13.00
CA ARG A 358 5.02 -10.39 -11.59
C ARG A 358 3.99 -9.36 -11.16
N PHE A 359 3.65 -8.42 -12.04
CA PHE A 359 2.53 -7.51 -11.88
C PHE A 359 1.35 -7.96 -12.72
N PHE A 360 0.15 -7.65 -12.24
CA PHE A 360 -1.04 -7.55 -13.05
C PHE A 360 -1.09 -6.12 -13.64
N PRO A 361 -0.80 -5.94 -14.94
CA PRO A 361 -0.85 -4.61 -15.54
C PRO A 361 -2.29 -4.21 -15.84
N ILE A 362 -2.62 -2.95 -15.56
CA ILE A 362 -3.95 -2.36 -15.78
C ILE A 362 -3.77 -1.01 -16.43
N TRP A 363 -4.42 -0.81 -17.57
CA TRP A 363 -4.41 0.47 -18.27
C TRP A 363 -5.58 1.34 -17.83
N LEU A 364 -5.31 2.63 -17.60
CA LEU A 364 -6.38 3.62 -17.49
C LEU A 364 -7.03 3.85 -18.86
N ASP A 365 -8.31 4.22 -18.88
CA ASP A 365 -9.03 4.49 -20.12
C ASP A 365 -8.55 5.80 -20.73
N THR A 366 -7.87 5.73 -21.87
CA THR A 366 -7.34 6.89 -22.60
C THR A 366 -8.27 7.39 -23.70
N SER A 367 -9.54 6.95 -23.72
CA SER A 367 -10.55 7.46 -24.63
C SER A 367 -10.73 8.98 -24.50
N LEU A 368 -11.09 9.66 -25.60
CA LEU A 368 -11.37 11.10 -25.59
C LEU A 368 -12.47 11.46 -24.59
N GLN A 369 -13.47 10.59 -24.46
CA GLN A 369 -14.55 10.74 -23.49
C GLN A 369 -14.02 10.71 -22.04
N SER A 370 -13.18 9.72 -21.71
CA SER A 370 -12.55 9.62 -20.38
C SER A 370 -11.65 10.83 -20.07
N LEU A 371 -10.90 11.33 -21.07
CA LEU A 371 -10.08 12.52 -20.91
C LEU A 371 -10.92 13.78 -20.65
N ALA A 372 -12.04 13.95 -21.37
CA ALA A 372 -12.97 15.06 -21.15
C ALA A 372 -13.58 15.01 -19.74
N LEU A 373 -14.04 13.85 -19.30
CA LEU A 373 -14.58 13.64 -17.95
C LEU A 373 -13.53 13.93 -16.87
N SER A 374 -12.29 13.48 -17.08
CA SER A 374 -11.16 13.75 -16.18
C SER A 374 -10.90 15.27 -16.07
N GLY A 375 -10.89 15.99 -17.19
CA GLY A 375 -10.71 17.45 -17.21
C GLY A 375 -11.84 18.20 -16.47
N MET A 376 -13.09 17.81 -16.69
CA MET A 376 -14.24 18.37 -15.96
C MET A 376 -14.12 18.14 -14.45
N LYS A 377 -13.69 16.94 -14.05
CA LYS A 377 -13.54 16.59 -12.64
C LYS A 377 -12.41 17.34 -11.95
N ILE A 378 -11.31 17.59 -12.65
CA ILE A 378 -10.23 18.44 -12.15
C ILE A 378 -10.75 19.85 -11.88
N ARG A 379 -11.55 20.43 -12.80
CA ARG A 379 -12.15 21.75 -12.59
C ARG A 379 -13.05 21.78 -11.37
N GLU A 380 -13.92 20.77 -11.22
CA GLU A 380 -14.83 20.63 -10.08
C GLU A 380 -14.08 20.50 -8.74
N LYS A 381 -13.03 19.67 -8.71
CA LYS A 381 -12.16 19.47 -7.54
C LYS A 381 -11.49 20.78 -7.11
N MET A 382 -11.01 21.57 -8.07
CA MET A 382 -10.35 22.85 -7.79
C MET A 382 -11.34 23.94 -7.32
N SER A 383 -12.60 23.88 -7.74
CA SER A 383 -13.62 24.85 -7.34
C SER A 383 -14.39 24.48 -6.07
N ASN A 384 -14.38 23.21 -5.64
CA ASN A 384 -15.22 22.74 -4.54
C ASN A 384 -14.44 21.99 -3.45
N SER A 385 -14.01 22.72 -2.42
CA SER A 385 -13.32 22.15 -1.25
C SER A 385 -14.17 21.16 -0.42
N SER A 386 -15.50 21.18 -0.57
CA SER A 386 -16.38 20.23 0.13
C SER A 386 -16.20 18.78 -0.33
N LEU A 387 -15.84 18.57 -1.60
CA LEU A 387 -15.57 17.24 -2.15
C LEU A 387 -14.41 16.54 -1.43
N PHE A 388 -13.35 17.29 -1.12
CA PHE A 388 -12.23 16.76 -0.35
C PHE A 388 -12.62 16.39 1.08
N ARG A 389 -13.45 17.21 1.73
CA ARG A 389 -13.94 16.93 3.09
C ARG A 389 -14.82 15.68 3.11
N GLU A 390 -15.69 15.53 2.11
CA GLU A 390 -16.56 14.37 1.98
C GLU A 390 -15.76 13.10 1.65
N PHE A 391 -14.80 13.18 0.74
CA PHE A 391 -13.85 12.10 0.48
C PHE A 391 -13.15 11.67 1.77
N ASP A 392 -12.62 12.61 2.54
CA ASP A 392 -11.92 12.32 3.79
C ASP A 392 -12.82 11.75 4.89
N ARG A 393 -14.09 12.14 4.90
CA ARG A 393 -15.11 11.52 5.76
C ARG A 393 -15.31 10.07 5.37
N ARG A 394 -15.67 9.79 4.10
CA ARG A 394 -15.92 8.43 3.61
C ARG A 394 -14.70 7.52 3.70
N ALA A 395 -13.51 8.01 3.34
CA ALA A 395 -12.25 7.28 3.45
C ALA A 395 -11.90 6.88 4.89
N ARG A 396 -12.28 7.70 5.90
CA ARG A 396 -12.14 7.30 7.31
C ARG A 396 -13.09 6.18 7.69
N LEU A 397 -14.34 6.24 7.23
CA LEU A 397 -15.34 5.20 7.48
C LEU A 397 -14.95 3.88 6.81
N ILE A 398 -14.59 3.90 5.53
CA ILE A 398 -14.09 2.74 4.77
C ILE A 398 -12.90 2.11 5.50
N ARG A 399 -11.89 2.89 5.89
CA ARG A 399 -10.72 2.35 6.60
C ARG A 399 -11.06 1.64 7.89
N VAL A 400 -11.95 2.23 8.70
CA VAL A 400 -12.31 1.63 9.98
C VAL A 400 -13.18 0.39 9.78
N PHE A 401 -14.12 0.44 8.82
CA PHE A 401 -14.93 -0.70 8.43
C PHE A 401 -14.05 -1.86 7.94
N LEU A 402 -13.14 -1.60 6.99
CA LEU A 402 -12.17 -2.58 6.50
C LEU A 402 -11.31 -3.15 7.63
N ALA A 403 -10.77 -2.30 8.50
CA ALA A 403 -9.92 -2.73 9.60
C ALA A 403 -10.62 -3.63 10.63
N ARG A 404 -11.96 -3.55 10.73
CA ARG A 404 -12.76 -4.29 11.73
C ARG A 404 -13.41 -5.53 11.14
N GLU A 405 -14.04 -5.41 9.97
CA GLU A 405 -14.79 -6.50 9.33
C GLU A 405 -13.87 -7.52 8.63
N TYR A 406 -12.77 -7.06 8.04
CA TYR A 406 -11.97 -7.85 7.12
C TYR A 406 -10.69 -8.34 7.78
N SER A 407 -10.81 -9.45 8.48
CA SER A 407 -9.70 -10.15 9.12
C SER A 407 -9.00 -11.14 8.19
N ARG A 408 -7.76 -11.51 8.52
CA ARG A 408 -6.96 -12.44 7.71
C ARG A 408 -7.68 -13.79 7.54
N ILE A 409 -7.64 -14.31 6.31
CA ILE A 409 -8.12 -15.64 5.91
C ILE A 409 -6.95 -16.62 5.98
N ASP A 410 -7.21 -17.77 6.56
CA ASP A 410 -6.21 -18.82 6.75
C ASP A 410 -6.17 -19.78 5.55
N ASP A 411 -7.35 -20.07 4.97
CA ASP A 411 -7.48 -20.97 3.83
C ASP A 411 -8.58 -20.53 2.86
N VAL A 412 -8.44 -20.91 1.59
CA VAL A 412 -9.41 -20.61 0.53
C VAL A 412 -9.76 -21.90 -0.19
N VAL A 413 -11.04 -22.26 -0.12
CA VAL A 413 -11.60 -23.41 -0.80
C VAL A 413 -12.35 -22.93 -2.04
N ILE A 414 -11.91 -23.36 -3.21
CA ILE A 414 -12.57 -23.09 -4.47
C ILE A 414 -13.42 -24.31 -4.81
N THR A 415 -14.73 -24.10 -4.96
CA THR A 415 -15.65 -25.17 -5.37
C THR A 415 -15.29 -25.70 -6.75
N GLU A 416 -15.57 -26.97 -7.02
CA GLU A 416 -15.24 -27.60 -8.30
C GLU A 416 -15.86 -26.85 -9.49
N ASP A 417 -17.12 -26.44 -9.37
CA ASP A 417 -17.82 -25.64 -10.39
C ASP A 417 -17.16 -24.28 -10.61
N ALA A 418 -16.67 -23.63 -9.55
CA ALA A 418 -15.92 -22.37 -9.67
C ALA A 418 -14.58 -22.58 -10.38
N GLY A 419 -13.88 -23.67 -10.05
CA GLY A 419 -12.64 -24.06 -10.72
C GLY A 419 -12.86 -24.27 -12.22
N ARG A 420 -13.87 -25.06 -12.59
CA ARG A 420 -14.23 -25.33 -14.00
C ARG A 420 -14.70 -24.08 -14.74
N ALA A 421 -15.42 -23.16 -14.08
CA ALA A 421 -15.82 -21.90 -14.69
C ALA A 421 -14.62 -21.01 -15.08
N ILE A 422 -13.56 -21.02 -14.27
CA ILE A 422 -12.29 -20.33 -14.59
C ILE A 422 -11.57 -21.06 -15.72
N ILE A 423 -11.37 -22.37 -15.54
CA ILE A 423 -10.61 -23.23 -16.45
C ILE A 423 -11.07 -24.69 -16.28
N ASP A 424 -11.53 -25.29 -17.36
CA ASP A 424 -11.84 -26.72 -17.43
C ASP A 424 -11.06 -27.34 -18.57
N CYS A 425 -10.08 -28.19 -18.26
CA CYS A 425 -9.22 -28.84 -19.24
C CYS A 425 -9.36 -30.36 -19.12
N PRO A 426 -10.40 -30.97 -19.72
CA PRO A 426 -10.71 -32.39 -19.56
C PRO A 426 -9.62 -33.32 -20.15
N ASN A 427 -8.77 -32.80 -21.03
CA ASN A 427 -7.64 -33.53 -21.60
C ASN A 427 -6.35 -32.68 -21.61
N PRO A 428 -5.42 -32.90 -20.66
CA PRO A 428 -4.14 -32.18 -20.61
C PRO A 428 -3.28 -32.36 -21.86
N GLY A 429 -3.48 -33.45 -22.62
CA GLY A 429 -2.77 -33.73 -23.87
C GLY A 429 -3.27 -32.92 -25.06
N ASN A 430 -4.42 -32.24 -24.95
CA ASN A 430 -4.94 -31.36 -25.98
C ASN A 430 -5.49 -30.05 -25.38
N PRO A 431 -4.65 -29.01 -25.22
CA PRO A 431 -5.04 -27.72 -24.64
C PRO A 431 -6.14 -26.98 -25.42
N MET A 432 -6.40 -27.34 -26.69
CA MET A 432 -7.49 -26.75 -27.48
C MET A 432 -8.88 -27.20 -27.01
N LEU A 433 -8.96 -28.21 -26.14
CA LEU A 433 -10.19 -28.69 -25.52
C LEU A 433 -10.47 -28.01 -24.17
N CYS A 434 -9.63 -27.08 -23.73
CA CYS A 434 -9.88 -26.32 -22.52
C CYS A 434 -11.04 -25.34 -22.73
N SER A 435 -11.99 -25.33 -21.79
CA SER A 435 -13.13 -24.43 -21.72
C SER A 435 -13.12 -23.58 -20.44
N GLY A 436 -14.14 -22.75 -20.24
CA GLY A 436 -14.21 -21.78 -19.16
C GLY A 436 -13.62 -20.42 -19.56
N TYR A 437 -13.80 -19.40 -18.72
CA TYR A 437 -13.51 -18.01 -19.07
C TYR A 437 -12.08 -17.77 -19.56
N VAL A 438 -11.10 -18.41 -18.92
CA VAL A 438 -9.69 -18.31 -19.33
C VAL A 438 -9.34 -19.41 -20.35
N GLY A 439 -9.96 -20.59 -20.26
CA GLY A 439 -9.79 -21.68 -21.22
C GLY A 439 -10.05 -21.26 -22.66
N GLU A 440 -11.12 -20.48 -22.88
CA GLU A 440 -11.48 -19.93 -24.20
C GLU A 440 -10.46 -18.90 -24.75
N LEU A 441 -9.54 -18.41 -23.92
CA LEU A 441 -8.47 -17.50 -24.33
C LEU A 441 -7.22 -18.22 -24.84
N LEU A 442 -7.16 -19.57 -24.79
CA LEU A 442 -6.04 -20.36 -25.29
C LEU A 442 -5.93 -20.31 -26.82
N ASN A 443 -5.12 -19.40 -27.35
CA ASN A 443 -4.56 -19.48 -28.70
C ASN A 443 -3.03 -19.65 -28.66
N ALA A 444 -2.39 -19.88 -29.82
CA ALA A 444 -0.95 -20.14 -29.90
C ALA A 444 -0.07 -19.01 -29.31
N GLU A 445 -0.55 -17.76 -29.35
CA GLU A 445 0.13 -16.56 -28.83
C GLU A 445 -0.12 -16.33 -27.33
N ALA A 446 -1.28 -16.76 -26.80
CA ALA A 446 -1.69 -16.56 -25.41
C ALA A 446 -1.09 -17.59 -24.42
N ARG A 447 -0.39 -18.64 -24.89
CA ARG A 447 0.19 -19.69 -24.03
C ARG A 447 1.10 -19.14 -22.93
N ALA A 448 1.85 -18.06 -23.20
CA ALA A 448 2.75 -17.43 -22.24
C ALA A 448 2.04 -16.59 -21.15
N VAL A 449 0.76 -16.26 -21.34
CA VAL A 449 -0.04 -15.41 -20.44
C VAL A 449 -1.17 -16.20 -19.76
N PHE A 450 -1.54 -17.36 -20.31
CA PHE A 450 -2.63 -18.21 -19.85
C PHE A 450 -2.61 -18.51 -18.34
N ASN A 451 -1.51 -19.09 -17.83
CA ASN A 451 -1.39 -19.43 -16.41
C ASN A 451 -1.52 -18.20 -15.50
N ARG A 452 -1.08 -17.02 -15.99
CA ARG A 452 -1.20 -15.76 -15.25
C ARG A 452 -2.64 -15.27 -15.25
N ALA A 453 -3.33 -15.30 -16.38
CA ALA A 453 -4.74 -14.95 -16.49
C ALA A 453 -5.62 -15.80 -15.56
N ALA A 454 -5.38 -17.12 -15.53
CA ALA A 454 -6.06 -18.03 -14.61
C ALA A 454 -5.77 -17.68 -13.14
N SER A 455 -4.48 -17.50 -12.79
CA SER A 455 -4.07 -17.12 -11.44
C SER A 455 -4.69 -15.78 -10.99
N TYR A 456 -4.79 -14.80 -11.89
CA TYR A 456 -5.45 -13.52 -11.59
C TYR A 456 -6.93 -13.71 -11.34
N LEU A 457 -7.64 -14.47 -12.18
CA LEU A 457 -9.06 -14.71 -11.98
C LEU A 457 -9.32 -15.46 -10.66
N PHE A 458 -8.54 -16.49 -10.34
CA PHE A 458 -8.63 -17.17 -9.04
C PHE A 458 -8.47 -16.20 -7.85
N ALA A 459 -7.43 -15.36 -7.87
CA ALA A 459 -7.15 -14.42 -6.79
C ALA A 459 -8.19 -13.29 -6.68
N LEU A 460 -8.66 -12.75 -7.81
CA LEU A 460 -9.69 -11.71 -7.82
C LEU A 460 -11.04 -12.27 -7.38
N SER A 461 -11.40 -13.49 -7.79
CA SER A 461 -12.62 -14.16 -7.33
C SER A 461 -12.56 -14.47 -5.84
N ALA A 462 -11.41 -14.88 -5.32
CA ALA A 462 -11.21 -14.99 -3.88
C ALA A 462 -11.34 -13.63 -3.17
N ALA A 463 -10.75 -12.57 -3.70
CA ALA A 463 -10.90 -11.23 -3.13
C ALA A 463 -12.36 -10.75 -3.15
N HIS A 464 -13.12 -11.08 -4.20
CA HIS A 464 -14.52 -10.73 -4.35
C HIS A 464 -15.43 -11.52 -3.40
N ALA A 465 -15.24 -12.84 -3.29
CA ALA A 465 -15.92 -13.68 -2.30
C ALA A 465 -15.62 -13.20 -0.86
N TYR A 466 -14.37 -12.80 -0.61
CA TYR A 466 -13.96 -12.20 0.65
C TYR A 466 -14.67 -10.87 0.88
N LEU A 467 -14.76 -9.98 -0.12
CA LEU A 467 -15.54 -8.76 -0.01
C LEU A 467 -17.01 -9.03 0.36
N LYS A 468 -17.59 -10.10 -0.19
CA LYS A 468 -18.96 -10.55 0.12
C LYS A 468 -19.11 -11.28 1.46
N ARG A 469 -18.03 -11.42 2.21
CA ARG A 469 -17.99 -12.08 3.53
C ARG A 469 -18.38 -13.56 3.50
N ARG A 470 -18.04 -14.27 2.42
CA ARG A 470 -18.32 -15.71 2.23
C ARG A 470 -17.30 -16.61 2.92
N TRP A 471 -16.91 -16.28 4.15
CA TRP A 471 -16.02 -17.11 4.96
C TRP A 471 -16.75 -17.67 6.18
N ARG A 472 -16.22 -18.77 6.71
CA ARG A 472 -16.68 -19.43 7.94
C ARG A 472 -15.51 -19.69 8.86
N GLU A 473 -15.80 -19.83 10.16
CA GLU A 473 -14.82 -20.21 11.16
C GLU A 473 -14.94 -21.72 11.45
N GLU A 474 -13.88 -22.48 11.17
CA GLU A 474 -13.81 -23.93 11.39
C GLU A 474 -12.50 -24.25 12.13
N GLY A 475 -12.59 -24.87 13.31
CA GLY A 475 -11.40 -25.24 14.10
C GLY A 475 -10.50 -24.05 14.49
N GLY A 476 -11.08 -22.85 14.65
CA GLY A 476 -10.33 -21.62 14.93
C GLY A 476 -9.64 -20.99 13.71
N ARG A 477 -9.86 -21.55 12.50
CA ARG A 477 -9.36 -21.01 11.23
C ARG A 477 -10.48 -20.37 10.44
N ARG A 478 -10.17 -19.30 9.71
CA ARG A 478 -11.08 -18.68 8.74
C ARG A 478 -10.87 -19.27 7.37
N ILE A 479 -11.92 -19.92 6.89
CA ILE A 479 -11.94 -20.57 5.58
C ILE A 479 -12.89 -19.79 4.68
N LEU A 480 -12.34 -19.25 3.60
CA LEU A 480 -13.10 -18.57 2.56
C LEU A 480 -13.59 -19.59 1.53
N VAL A 481 -14.85 -19.53 1.13
CA VAL A 481 -15.41 -20.39 0.09
C VAL A 481 -15.70 -19.57 -1.16
N VAL A 482 -15.10 -19.96 -2.28
CA VAL A 482 -15.29 -19.34 -3.60
C VAL A 482 -16.23 -20.21 -4.44
N THR A 483 -17.37 -19.65 -4.80
CA THR A 483 -18.41 -20.31 -5.60
C THR A 483 -18.37 -19.87 -7.06
N LYS A 484 -19.05 -20.60 -7.94
CA LYS A 484 -19.17 -20.22 -9.35
C LYS A 484 -19.74 -18.81 -9.52
N GLN A 485 -20.74 -18.43 -8.72
CA GLN A 485 -21.31 -17.07 -8.76
C GLN A 485 -20.24 -16.00 -8.52
N ASP A 486 -19.31 -16.22 -7.58
CA ASP A 486 -18.24 -15.24 -7.31
C ASP A 486 -17.31 -15.07 -8.52
N VAL A 487 -17.07 -16.17 -9.25
CA VAL A 487 -16.28 -16.17 -10.49
C VAL A 487 -17.01 -15.41 -11.60
N ASP A 488 -18.27 -15.74 -11.84
CA ASP A 488 -19.09 -15.13 -12.89
C ASP A 488 -19.18 -13.61 -12.70
N GLU A 489 -19.49 -13.15 -11.49
CA GLU A 489 -19.54 -11.73 -11.16
C GLU A 489 -18.18 -11.05 -11.25
N THR A 490 -17.10 -11.74 -10.84
CA THR A 490 -15.74 -11.20 -11.00
C THR A 490 -15.41 -11.03 -12.48
N TRP A 491 -15.78 -12.00 -13.32
CA TRP A 491 -15.57 -11.95 -14.75
C TRP A 491 -16.34 -10.82 -15.42
N GLU A 492 -17.58 -10.55 -15.00
CA GLU A 492 -18.34 -9.38 -15.46
C GLU A 492 -17.62 -8.06 -15.14
N LEU A 493 -17.00 -7.97 -13.95
CA LEU A 493 -16.31 -6.75 -13.51
C LEU A 493 -14.95 -6.53 -14.16
N VAL A 494 -14.18 -7.60 -14.40
CA VAL A 494 -12.74 -7.49 -14.77
C VAL A 494 -12.33 -8.35 -15.97
N GLY A 495 -13.26 -9.10 -16.56
CA GLY A 495 -12.98 -10.02 -17.67
C GLY A 495 -12.37 -9.34 -18.88
N ASP A 496 -12.78 -8.11 -19.19
CA ASP A 496 -12.20 -7.34 -20.28
C ASP A 496 -10.74 -6.91 -20.01
N VAL A 497 -10.40 -6.66 -18.75
CA VAL A 497 -9.01 -6.42 -18.34
C VAL A 497 -8.17 -7.68 -18.54
N ILE A 498 -8.71 -8.85 -18.16
CA ILE A 498 -8.03 -10.15 -18.35
C ILE A 498 -7.89 -10.50 -19.84
N LYS A 499 -8.93 -10.26 -20.65
CA LYS A 499 -8.87 -10.44 -22.12
C LYS A 499 -7.80 -9.54 -22.75
N ALA A 500 -7.70 -8.29 -22.31
CA ALA A 500 -6.69 -7.35 -22.79
C ALA A 500 -5.26 -7.81 -22.44
N LEU A 501 -5.06 -8.54 -21.33
CA LEU A 501 -3.78 -9.19 -21.04
C LEU A 501 -3.48 -10.34 -22.00
N ALA A 502 -4.45 -11.23 -22.18
CA ALA A 502 -4.26 -12.49 -22.91
C ALA A 502 -4.05 -12.26 -24.42
N ARG A 503 -4.70 -11.25 -24.97
CA ARG A 503 -4.54 -10.87 -26.38
C ARG A 503 -3.25 -10.08 -26.62
N GLY A 504 -2.60 -9.60 -25.55
CA GLY A 504 -1.91 -8.31 -25.59
C GLY A 504 -2.93 -7.24 -25.98
N LYS A 505 -2.93 -6.06 -25.36
CA LYS A 505 -3.47 -4.95 -26.12
C LYS A 505 -2.56 -4.88 -27.33
N GLU A 506 -3.09 -5.12 -28.54
CA GLU A 506 -2.48 -4.59 -29.78
C GLU A 506 -2.01 -3.20 -29.34
N SER A 507 -0.70 -3.01 -29.26
CA SER A 507 -0.16 -1.74 -28.77
C SER A 507 -0.84 -0.63 -29.55
N LYS A 508 -1.06 0.56 -28.99
CA LYS A 508 -1.64 1.67 -29.78
C LYS A 508 -0.90 1.79 -31.13
N THR A 509 0.39 1.47 -31.13
CA THR A 509 1.24 1.24 -32.29
C THR A 509 0.75 0.13 -33.23
N GLU A 510 0.52 -1.11 -32.80
CA GLU A 510 -0.02 -2.21 -33.64
C GLU A 510 -1.45 -1.94 -34.13
N ALA A 511 -2.33 -1.40 -33.29
CA ALA A 511 -3.69 -1.02 -33.69
C ALA A 511 -3.66 0.10 -34.75
N LEU A 512 -2.75 1.07 -34.61
CA LEU A 512 -2.52 2.10 -35.63
C LEU A 512 -1.89 1.53 -36.89
N MET A 513 -0.93 0.60 -36.78
CA MET A 513 -0.34 -0.08 -37.95
C MET A 513 -1.38 -0.87 -38.73
N LYS A 514 -2.33 -1.51 -38.03
CA LYS A 514 -3.45 -2.21 -38.64
C LYS A 514 -4.40 -1.26 -39.37
N LYS A 515 -4.75 -0.13 -38.75
CA LYS A 515 -5.50 0.95 -39.42
C LYS A 515 -4.77 1.49 -40.65
N ILE A 516 -3.46 1.70 -40.55
CA ILE A 516 -2.61 2.12 -41.70
C ILE A 516 -2.65 1.06 -42.80
N TYR A 517 -2.52 -0.22 -42.44
CA TYR A 517 -2.59 -1.33 -43.38
C TYR A 517 -3.96 -1.41 -44.08
N GLU A 518 -5.05 -1.16 -43.36
CA GLU A 518 -6.41 -1.06 -43.91
C GLU A 518 -6.56 0.12 -44.88
N ILE A 519 -5.96 1.28 -44.59
CA ILE A 519 -5.91 2.43 -45.51
C ILE A 519 -5.26 2.02 -46.84
N PHE A 520 -4.12 1.33 -46.78
CA PHE A 520 -3.45 0.81 -47.98
C PHE A 520 -4.31 -0.24 -48.71
N ARG A 521 -4.97 -1.14 -47.98
CA ARG A 521 -5.85 -2.15 -48.57
C ARG A 521 -7.08 -1.54 -49.26
N GLY A 522 -7.63 -0.46 -48.71
CA GLY A 522 -8.74 0.30 -49.28
C GLY A 522 -8.38 1.00 -50.61
N HIS A 523 -7.10 1.33 -50.81
CA HIS A 523 -6.57 1.90 -52.04
C HIS A 523 -6.14 0.85 -53.07
N GLY A 524 -6.31 -0.44 -52.75
CA GLY A 524 -6.00 -1.57 -53.62
C GLY A 524 -4.52 -2.00 -53.60
N PRO A 525 -4.18 -3.12 -54.28
CA PRO A 525 -2.85 -3.73 -54.23
C PRO A 525 -1.73 -2.87 -54.83
N HIS A 526 -2.08 -1.84 -55.62
CA HIS A 526 -1.15 -0.89 -56.22
C HIS A 526 -1.29 0.54 -55.66
N GLY A 527 -2.00 0.72 -54.54
CA GLY A 527 -2.17 2.02 -53.89
C GLY A 527 -0.83 2.53 -53.33
N ILE A 528 -0.29 3.59 -53.92
CA ILE A 528 0.96 4.25 -53.47
C ILE A 528 0.60 5.51 -52.69
N LEU A 529 0.91 5.54 -51.38
CA LEU A 529 0.60 6.67 -50.50
C LEU A 529 1.86 7.33 -49.96
N SER A 530 1.82 8.66 -49.81
CA SER A 530 2.84 9.40 -49.06
C SER A 530 2.52 9.39 -47.55
N PRO A 531 3.50 9.68 -46.68
CA PRO A 531 3.24 9.87 -45.25
C PRO A 531 2.18 10.94 -44.95
N GLY A 532 2.06 11.95 -45.80
CA GLY A 532 1.04 12.99 -45.67
C GLY A 532 -0.36 12.48 -45.97
N ASP A 533 -0.52 11.59 -46.94
CA ASP A 533 -1.80 10.98 -47.29
C ASP A 533 -2.28 10.06 -46.16
N VAL A 534 -1.38 9.21 -45.64
CA VAL A 534 -1.66 8.34 -44.49
C VAL A 534 -2.03 9.16 -43.26
N HIS A 535 -1.34 10.27 -43.01
CA HIS A 535 -1.65 11.17 -41.89
C HIS A 535 -3.05 11.80 -42.03
N LYS A 536 -3.44 12.20 -43.24
CA LYS A 536 -4.75 12.78 -43.53
C LYS A 536 -5.89 11.78 -43.37
N GLU A 537 -5.71 10.55 -43.86
CA GLU A 537 -6.66 9.45 -43.70
C GLU A 537 -6.86 9.09 -42.22
N LEU A 538 -5.77 8.96 -41.47
CA LEU A 538 -5.84 8.71 -40.02
C LEU A 538 -6.57 9.83 -39.27
N ALA A 539 -6.31 11.10 -39.62
CA ALA A 539 -7.03 12.23 -39.04
C ALA A 539 -8.53 12.20 -39.35
N GLY A 540 -8.91 11.78 -40.56
CA GLY A 540 -10.32 11.57 -40.96
C GLY A 540 -11.02 10.46 -40.17
N MET A 541 -10.26 9.48 -39.66
CA MET A 541 -10.74 8.42 -38.79
C MET A 541 -10.70 8.78 -37.29
N GLY A 542 -10.40 10.05 -36.95
CA GLY A 542 -10.31 10.54 -35.57
C GLY A 542 -8.95 10.30 -34.89
N GLU A 543 -7.94 9.81 -35.59
CA GLU A 543 -6.58 9.59 -35.08
C GLU A 543 -5.67 10.79 -35.41
N VAL A 544 -5.64 11.77 -34.51
CA VAL A 544 -4.77 12.95 -34.66
C VAL A 544 -3.38 12.64 -34.10
N LEU A 545 -2.42 12.41 -35.00
CA LEU A 545 -1.03 12.04 -34.66
C LEU A 545 -0.03 13.10 -35.13
N GLU A 546 1.16 13.14 -34.52
CA GLU A 546 2.25 13.96 -35.06
C GLU A 546 2.79 13.36 -36.37
N PRO A 547 3.10 14.18 -37.40
CA PRO A 547 3.64 13.69 -38.68
C PRO A 547 4.94 12.89 -38.54
N ALA A 548 5.77 13.21 -37.54
CA ALA A 548 7.00 12.46 -37.24
C ALA A 548 6.69 11.04 -36.73
N TYR A 549 5.61 10.88 -35.95
CA TYR A 549 5.17 9.60 -35.43
C TYR A 549 4.64 8.70 -36.54
N VAL A 550 3.86 9.24 -37.49
CA VAL A 550 3.38 8.48 -38.67
C VAL A 550 4.55 7.96 -39.51
N ARG A 551 5.60 8.76 -39.73
CA ARG A 551 6.81 8.30 -40.45
C ARG A 551 7.51 7.16 -39.71
N ARG A 552 7.59 7.23 -38.38
CA ARG A 552 8.16 6.15 -37.56
C ARG A 552 7.33 4.87 -37.68
N LEU A 553 6.00 4.95 -37.64
CA LEU A 553 5.11 3.81 -37.82
C LEU A 553 5.29 3.16 -39.21
N LEU A 554 5.36 3.95 -40.27
CA LEU A 554 5.60 3.45 -41.64
C LEU A 554 6.97 2.75 -41.75
N SER A 555 8.02 3.31 -41.13
CA SER A 555 9.35 2.67 -41.09
C SER A 555 9.32 1.31 -40.41
N MET A 556 8.66 1.22 -39.26
CA MET A 556 8.50 -0.04 -38.52
C MET A 556 7.68 -1.07 -39.33
N MET A 557 6.65 -0.64 -40.05
CA MET A 557 5.86 -1.53 -40.92
C MET A 557 6.68 -2.05 -42.12
N VAL A 558 7.62 -1.26 -42.64
CA VAL A 558 8.58 -1.71 -43.67
C VAL A 558 9.55 -2.74 -43.10
N GLU A 559 10.11 -2.48 -41.90
CA GLU A 559 10.99 -3.42 -41.21
C GLU A 559 10.28 -4.76 -40.92
N ALA A 560 8.99 -4.70 -40.57
CA ALA A 560 8.13 -5.85 -40.37
C ALA A 560 7.62 -6.51 -41.67
N ARG A 561 8.00 -5.99 -42.85
CA ARG A 561 7.57 -6.47 -44.18
C ARG A 561 6.05 -6.47 -44.40
N LEU A 562 5.34 -5.58 -43.74
CA LEU A 562 3.89 -5.39 -43.91
C LEU A 562 3.57 -4.48 -45.10
N ILE A 563 4.49 -3.56 -45.42
CA ILE A 563 4.44 -2.65 -46.58
C ILE A 563 5.85 -2.48 -47.15
N GLU A 564 5.96 -1.99 -48.38
CA GLU A 564 7.21 -1.67 -49.04
C GLU A 564 7.40 -0.16 -49.18
N ARG A 565 8.65 0.29 -49.06
CA ARG A 565 9.03 1.67 -49.35
C ARG A 565 9.37 1.80 -50.84
N CYS A 566 8.55 2.51 -51.59
CA CYS A 566 8.73 2.75 -53.01
C CYS A 566 9.60 3.99 -53.28
N ARG A 567 9.88 4.26 -54.58
CA ARG A 567 10.65 5.46 -54.99
C ARG A 567 10.03 6.76 -54.44
N TRP A 568 10.89 7.74 -54.18
CA TRP A 568 10.53 9.08 -53.68
C TRP A 568 9.84 9.13 -52.31
N GLY A 569 10.10 8.17 -51.43
CA GLY A 569 9.64 8.23 -50.03
C GLY A 569 8.14 7.96 -49.85
N LYS A 570 7.53 7.27 -50.82
CA LYS A 570 6.17 6.75 -50.76
C LYS A 570 6.17 5.28 -50.33
N TYR A 571 5.00 4.76 -49.99
CA TYR A 571 4.81 3.41 -49.46
C TYR A 571 3.66 2.72 -50.20
N ALA A 572 3.68 1.39 -50.27
CA ALA A 572 2.61 0.57 -50.85
C ALA A 572 2.60 -0.84 -50.24
N LEU A 573 1.55 -1.63 -50.46
CA LEU A 573 1.52 -3.05 -50.06
C LEU A 573 2.53 -3.89 -50.85
N LYS A 574 2.66 -3.59 -52.14
CA LYS A 574 3.69 -4.11 -53.03
C LYS A 574 4.03 -3.00 -54.02
N CYS A 575 5.29 -2.58 -54.10
CA CYS A 575 5.69 -1.61 -55.10
C CYS A 575 5.53 -2.24 -56.50
N PRO A 576 4.97 -1.53 -57.48
CA PRO A 576 4.88 -2.04 -58.84
C PRO A 576 6.30 -2.40 -59.32
N GLU A 577 6.42 -3.59 -59.92
CA GLU A 577 7.66 -4.00 -60.57
C GLU A 577 7.99 -2.94 -61.63
N ALA A 578 9.22 -2.43 -61.58
CA ALA A 578 9.68 -1.56 -62.64
C ALA A 578 9.61 -2.38 -63.93
N ASP A 579 8.69 -2.02 -64.81
CA ASP A 579 8.55 -2.61 -66.14
C ASP A 579 9.78 -2.15 -66.95
N VAL A 580 10.90 -2.85 -66.79
CA VAL A 580 12.17 -2.60 -67.50
C VAL A 580 12.00 -2.86 -69.00
N THR A 581 10.85 -3.37 -69.44
CA THR A 581 10.57 -3.73 -70.84
C THR A 581 9.78 -2.71 -71.65
N LYS A 582 9.42 -1.54 -71.10
CA LYS A 582 8.73 -0.49 -71.89
C LYS A 582 9.60 0.63 -72.45
N TYR A 583 10.91 0.60 -72.20
CA TYR A 583 11.85 1.66 -72.62
C TYR A 583 12.88 1.23 -73.67
N LEU A 584 12.82 0.01 -74.20
CA LEU A 584 13.73 -0.46 -75.27
C LEU A 584 13.14 -0.36 -76.69
N ASN A 585 11.90 0.13 -76.85
CA ASN A 585 11.27 0.31 -78.16
C ASN A 585 10.89 1.77 -78.48
N GLU A 586 11.22 2.74 -77.62
CA GLU A 586 11.05 4.18 -77.92
C GLU A 586 12.39 4.89 -78.18
N GLU A 587 13.54 4.26 -77.90
CA GLU A 587 14.88 4.80 -78.25
C GLU A 587 15.37 4.43 -79.66
N THR A 588 14.50 3.90 -80.54
CA THR A 588 14.87 3.60 -81.95
C THR A 588 14.14 4.42 -83.00
N GLU A 589 13.31 5.42 -82.61
CA GLU A 589 12.62 6.30 -83.57
C GLU A 589 12.98 7.80 -83.47
N GLU A 590 13.85 8.24 -82.55
CA GLU A 590 14.22 9.67 -82.41
C GLU A 590 15.68 10.02 -82.79
N GLU A 591 16.48 9.10 -83.33
CA GLU A 591 17.82 9.42 -83.88
C GLU A 591 17.87 9.58 -85.41
N SER A 592 16.73 9.74 -86.08
CA SER A 592 16.71 10.12 -87.51
C SER A 592 15.70 11.22 -87.81
N MET A 593 15.98 12.43 -87.35
CA MET A 593 15.70 13.64 -88.14
C MET A 593 16.57 14.81 -87.65
N GLU A 594 17.67 14.99 -88.39
CA GLU A 594 18.61 16.12 -88.46
C GLU A 594 17.86 17.48 -88.45
N GLY A 595 18.40 18.55 -87.87
CA GLY A 595 19.59 19.21 -88.41
C GLY A 595 19.23 20.08 -89.62
N GLU A 596 18.63 21.25 -89.36
CA GLU A 596 19.10 22.57 -89.80
C GLU A 596 18.94 23.56 -88.63
#